data_AF-A0A7W6SDS6-F1
#
_entry.id   AF-A0A7W6SDS6-F1
#
_cell.length_a   1.000
_cell.length_b   1.000
_cell.length_c   1.000
_cell.angle_alpha   90.00
_cell.angle_beta   90.00
_cell.angle_gamma   90.00
#
_symmetry.space_group_name_H-M   'P 1'
#
loop_
_entity.id
_entity.type
_entity.pdbx_description
1 polymer ?
#
loop_
_entity_poly.entity_id
_entity_poly.type
_entity_poly.pdbx_seq_one_letter_code
_entity_poly.pdbx_strand_id
1 'polypeptide(L)' 'MPDSQKIDLPPGRYKVTLKVDGGAAESREFEVAANETWGLLAGTDGALLPMRLY' A
#
# COMPACT_ATOMS: atom_id res chain seq x y z
N MET A 1 0.90 4.57 19.56
CA MET A 1 1.63 3.70 18.63
C MET A 1 0.87 3.77 17.32
N PRO A 2 1.51 3.98 16.15
CA PRO A 2 0.75 4.10 14.91
C PRO A 2 0.01 2.78 14.66
N ASP A 3 -1.32 2.86 14.59
CA ASP A 3 -2.18 1.71 14.34
C ASP A 3 -1.84 1.12 12.97
N SER A 4 -1.27 -0.08 12.97
CA SER A 4 -0.98 -0.79 11.73
C SER A 4 -2.28 -1.34 11.16
N GLN A 5 -2.85 -0.65 10.17
CA GLN A 5 -4.05 -1.10 9.48
C GLN A 5 -3.73 -2.33 8.62
N LYS A 6 -4.21 -3.50 9.04
CA LYS A 6 -4.17 -4.72 8.22
C LYS A 6 -5.44 -4.81 7.37
N ILE A 7 -5.26 -5.15 6.10
CA ILE A 7 -6.35 -5.38 5.15
C ILE A 7 -6.10 -6.76 4.54
N ASP A 8 -7.04 -7.67 4.74
CA ASP A 8 -7.03 -8.97 4.04
C ASP A 8 -7.55 -8.76 2.62
N LEU A 9 -6.67 -8.95 1.64
CA LEU A 9 -6.99 -8.87 0.23
C LEU A 9 -6.90 -10.28 -0.38
N PRO A 10 -7.89 -10.72 -1.18
CA PRO A 10 -7.74 -11.93 -1.96
C PRO A 10 -6.62 -11.78 -3.01
N PRO A 11 -6.06 -12.86 -3.54
CA PRO A 11 -5.07 -12.76 -4.61
C PRO A 11 -5.66 -12.08 -5.86
N GLY A 12 -4.95 -11.11 -6.41
CA GLY A 12 -5.40 -10.31 -7.54
C GLY A 12 -4.60 -9.02 -7.72
N ARG A 13 -4.99 -8.22 -8.72
CA ARG A 13 -4.39 -6.92 -9.00
C ARG A 13 -5.16 -5.81 -8.30
N TYR A 14 -4.44 -4.99 -7.54
CA TYR A 14 -5.01 -3.89 -6.78
C TYR A 14 -4.36 -2.59 -7.15
N LYS A 15 -5.18 -1.54 -7.20
CA LYS A 15 -4.73 -0.16 -7.28
C LYS A 15 -4.93 0.49 -5.93
N VAL A 16 -3.86 1.00 -5.35
CA VAL A 16 -3.90 1.78 -4.11
C VAL A 16 -3.56 3.22 -4.42
N THR A 17 -4.41 4.12 -3.95
CA THR A 17 -4.20 5.56 -4.06
C THR A 17 -4.03 6.12 -2.65
N LEU A 18 -2.88 6.74 -2.39
CA LEU A 18 -2.63 7.48 -1.16
C LEU A 18 -2.73 8.96 -1.46
N LYS A 19 -3.46 9.66 -0.60
CA LYS A 19 -3.50 11.11 -0.58
C LYS A 19 -3.07 11.58 0.80
N VAL A 20 -1.97 12.30 0.85
CA VAL A 20 -1.50 12.96 2.06
C VAL A 20 -2.05 14.39 2.05
N ASP A 21 -2.43 14.92 3.21
CA ASP A 21 -2.89 16.30 3.33
C ASP A 21 -1.77 17.26 2.88
N GLY A 22 -2.09 18.16 1.95
CA GLY A 22 -1.11 19.05 1.31
C GLY A 22 -0.25 18.42 0.21
N GLY A 23 -0.38 17.12 -0.06
CA GLY A 23 0.37 16.39 -1.10
C GLY A 23 -0.47 16.00 -2.33
N ALA A 24 0.23 15.60 -3.40
CA ALA A 24 -0.42 15.00 -4.57
C ALA A 24 -0.93 13.57 -4.25
N ALA A 25 -2.02 13.16 -4.91
CA ALA A 25 -2.51 11.80 -4.77
C ALA A 25 -1.67 10.85 -5.63
N GLU A 26 -0.91 9.97 -4.98
CA GLU A 26 -0.09 8.97 -5.64
C GLU A 26 -0.86 7.66 -5.76
N SER A 27 -0.90 7.09 -6.96
CA SER A 27 -1.58 5.83 -7.23
C SER A 27 -0.60 4.78 -7.72
N ARG A 28 -0.65 3.57 -7.14
CA ARG A 28 0.18 2.45 -7.58
C ARG A 28 -0.64 1.19 -7.73
N GLU A 29 -0.29 0.45 -8.76
CA GLU A 29 -0.84 -0.86 -9.05
C GLU A 29 0.18 -1.93 -8.65
N PHE A 30 -0.30 -2.96 -7.96
CA PHE A 30 0.49 -4.13 -7.63
C PHE A 30 -0.38 -5.38 -7.63
N GLU A 31 0.26 -6.52 -7.84
CA GLU A 31 -0.39 -7.82 -7.82
C GLU A 31 -0.07 -8.50 -6.49
N VAL A 32 -1.12 -8.93 -5.80
CA VAL A 32 -1.04 -9.72 -4.57
C VAL A 32 -1.30 -11.16 -4.95
N ALA A 33 -0.35 -12.06 -4.69
CA ALA A 33 -0.53 -13.49 -4.89
C ALA A 33 -1.07 -14.17 -3.61
N ALA A 34 -1.45 -15.44 -3.74
CA ALA A 34 -2.01 -16.20 -2.63
C ALA A 34 -0.95 -16.43 -1.54
N ASN A 35 -1.33 -16.21 -0.29
CA ASN A 35 -0.45 -16.28 0.88
C ASN A 35 0.68 -15.23 0.91
N GLU A 36 0.55 -14.14 0.13
CA GLU A 36 1.49 -13.02 0.23
C GLU A 36 0.99 -11.96 1.20
N THR A 37 1.91 -11.41 1.99
CA THR A 37 1.66 -10.20 2.77
C THR A 37 2.39 -9.02 2.17
N TRP A 38 1.67 -7.93 1.91
CA TRP A 38 2.21 -6.68 1.39
C TRP A 38 2.18 -5.58 2.46
N GLY A 39 3.30 -4.89 2.63
CA GLY A 39 3.40 -3.63 3.36
C GLY A 39 3.40 -2.46 2.37
N LEU A 40 2.64 -1.41 2.68
CA LEU A 40 2.69 -0.15 1.94
C LEU A 40 3.33 0.91 2.84
N LEU A 41 4.50 1.41 2.43
CA LEU A 41 5.15 2.51 3.10
C LEU A 41 4.70 3.82 2.44
N ALA A 42 4.14 4.71 3.25
CA ALA A 42 3.77 6.07 2.87
C ALA A 42 4.92 7.01 3.25
N GLY A 43 5.66 7.49 2.26
CA GLY A 43 6.64 8.56 2.46
C GLY A 43 5.95 9.88 2.83
N THR A 44 6.67 10.77 3.52
CA THR A 44 6.17 12.10 3.89
C THR A 44 5.84 12.99 2.68
N ASP A 45 6.39 12.66 1.52
CA ASP A 45 6.12 13.32 0.23
C ASP A 45 4.86 12.76 -0.48
N GLY A 46 4.21 11.73 0.10
CA GLY A 46 3.09 11.02 -0.52
C GLY A 46 3.50 9.84 -1.40
N ALA A 47 4.81 9.60 -1.58
CA ALA A 47 5.31 8.44 -2.30
C ALA A 47 4.86 7.13 -1.65
N LEU A 48 4.27 6.24 -2.45
CA LEU A 48 3.90 4.88 -2.03
C LEU A 48 4.96 3.87 -2.45
N LEU A 49 5.50 3.12 -1.49
CA LEU A 49 6.45 2.04 -1.77
C LEU A 49 5.86 0.70 -1.32
N PRO A 50 5.49 -0.18 -2.27
CA PRO A 50 5.07 -1.53 -1.92
C PRO A 50 6.27 -2.39 -1.57
N MET A 51 6.15 -3.10 -0.45
CA MET A 51 7.18 -3.97 0.07
C MET A 51 6.54 -5.33 0.37
N ARG A 52 7.01 -6.38 -0.31
CA ARG A 52 6.58 -7.74 -0.02
C ARG A 52 7.23 -8.20 1.28
N LEU A 53 6.42 -8.64 2.23
CA LEU A 53 6.89 -9.04 3.56
C LEU A 53 7.23 -10.53 3.57
N TYR A 54 6.31 -11.40 3.12
CA TYR A 54 6.50 -12.84 2.92
C TYR A 54 5.50 -13.35 1.88
#